data_AF-A0A521ZZZ1-F1
#
_entry.id   AF-A0A521ZZZ1-F1
#
_cell.length_a   1.000
_cell.length_b   1.000
_cell.length_c   1.000
_cell.angle_alpha   90.00
_cell.angle_beta   90.00
_cell.angle_gamma   90.00
#
_symmetry.space_group_name_H-M   'P 1'
#
loop_
_entity.id
_entity.type
_entity.pdbx_description
1 polymer ?
#
loop_
_entity_poly.entity_id
_entity_poly.type
_entity_poly.pdbx_seq_one_letter_code
_entity_poly.pdbx_strand_id
1 'polypeptide(L)'
;MTQADPVHYRDDGGTRKRVSTAKDDLFTFPDPLCAFCNNERTQPHDLAWQRLCAFLSARNPKPGSIFKPSTVFPQQPAQEMLNVHLFFIKMFGGLILEGSAPLSIQPFANAIVTGQSHSQVYLKFGCGVTLDNNPVLNRTGLQTKVRSSATHERCTSAAWSYNVNGVSVTVMYSEQGMQSGMKWWHPRLTTDRVELVGIGE
;
A
#
# COMPACT_ATOMS: atom_id res chain seq x y z
N MET A 1 11.32 -20.94 2.40
CA MET A 1 10.07 -20.86 1.62
C MET A 1 10.06 -22.06 0.68
N THR A 2 9.17 -23.03 0.92
CA THR A 2 9.06 -24.25 0.10
C THR A 2 7.98 -24.08 -0.97
N GLN A 3 8.30 -24.58 -2.16
CA GLN A 3 7.60 -24.53 -3.45
C GLN A 3 6.29 -25.35 -3.49
N ALA A 4 5.49 -25.35 -2.42
CA ALA A 4 4.33 -26.23 -2.30
C ALA A 4 2.97 -25.58 -2.60
N ASP A 5 2.90 -24.25 -2.69
CA ASP A 5 1.62 -23.55 -2.94
C ASP A 5 1.83 -22.30 -3.82
N PRO A 6 1.40 -22.31 -5.11
CA PRO A 6 1.65 -21.20 -6.01
C PRO A 6 0.73 -20.02 -5.71
N VAL A 7 1.34 -18.84 -5.54
CA VAL A 7 0.61 -17.58 -5.37
C VAL A 7 -0.04 -17.17 -6.69
N HIS A 8 -1.34 -16.88 -6.66
CA HIS A 8 -2.11 -16.45 -7.83
C HIS A 8 -2.29 -14.93 -7.85
N TYR A 9 -1.97 -14.32 -9.00
CA TYR A 9 -2.24 -12.91 -9.29
C TYR A 9 -3.47 -12.75 -10.16
N ARG A 10 -4.24 -11.68 -9.90
CA ARG A 10 -5.42 -11.30 -10.67
C ARG A 10 -5.24 -9.86 -11.12
N ASP A 11 -5.28 -9.63 -12.44
CA ASP A 11 -5.40 -8.29 -13.01
C ASP A 11 -6.85 -7.79 -12.98
N ASP A 12 -7.04 -6.49 -13.26
CA ASP A 12 -8.36 -5.85 -13.29
C ASP A 12 -9.34 -6.50 -14.30
N GLY A 13 -8.84 -7.30 -15.25
CA GLY A 13 -9.63 -8.07 -16.21
C GLY A 13 -10.10 -9.45 -15.71
N GLY A 14 -9.71 -9.84 -14.48
CA GLY A 14 -10.12 -11.09 -13.86
C GLY A 14 -9.31 -12.32 -14.27
N THR A 15 -8.22 -12.14 -15.01
CA THR A 15 -7.40 -13.26 -15.49
C THR A 15 -6.47 -13.74 -14.39
N ARG A 16 -6.50 -15.04 -14.07
CA ARG A 16 -5.58 -15.66 -13.11
C ARG A 16 -4.23 -15.87 -13.79
N LYS A 17 -3.18 -15.16 -13.35
CA LYS A 17 -1.79 -15.42 -13.73
C LYS A 17 -1.07 -16.10 -12.57
N ARG A 18 -0.34 -17.17 -12.86
CA ARG A 18 0.51 -17.85 -11.87
C ARG A 18 1.73 -16.97 -11.63
N VAL A 19 1.92 -16.52 -10.39
CA VAL A 19 3.14 -15.78 -10.01
C VAL A 19 4.13 -16.78 -9.47
N SER A 20 5.25 -16.89 -10.16
CA SER A 20 6.28 -17.88 -9.83
C SER A 20 7.37 -17.29 -8.94
N THR A 21 7.60 -15.97 -9.01
CA THR A 21 8.55 -15.24 -8.16
C THR A 21 8.16 -13.77 -7.98
N ALA A 22 8.68 -13.11 -6.94
CA ALA A 22 8.54 -11.67 -6.71
C ALA A 22 9.18 -10.77 -7.80
N LYS A 23 9.74 -11.36 -8.87
CA LYS A 23 10.35 -10.71 -10.03
C LYS A 23 9.48 -10.73 -11.29
N ASP A 24 8.24 -11.21 -11.20
CA ASP A 24 7.32 -11.15 -12.36
C ASP A 24 7.04 -9.68 -12.73
N ASP A 25 7.03 -9.37 -14.03
CA ASP A 25 6.83 -8.02 -14.64
C ASP A 25 5.58 -7.27 -14.15
N LEU A 26 4.69 -7.98 -13.45
CA LEU A 26 3.51 -7.46 -12.78
C LEU A 26 3.83 -6.54 -11.58
N PHE A 27 5.07 -6.58 -11.07
CA PHE A 27 5.50 -5.84 -9.88
C PHE A 27 6.72 -4.95 -10.11
N THR A 28 7.25 -4.92 -11.33
CA THR A 28 8.39 -4.09 -11.72
C THR A 28 7.89 -2.90 -12.53
N PHE A 29 8.18 -1.69 -12.05
CA PHE A 29 7.93 -0.47 -12.82
C PHE A 29 8.89 -0.42 -14.02
N PRO A 30 8.43 0.06 -15.20
CA PRO A 30 9.23 0.08 -16.42
C PRO A 30 10.49 0.96 -16.30
N ASP A 31 10.46 1.96 -15.41
CA ASP A 31 11.60 2.80 -15.09
C ASP A 31 12.28 2.33 -13.78
N PRO A 32 13.41 1.61 -13.86
CA PRO A 32 14.09 1.11 -12.67
C PRO A 32 14.72 2.27 -11.87
N LEU A 33 14.52 2.26 -10.55
CA LEU A 33 15.23 3.14 -9.64
C LEU A 33 16.74 2.86 -9.69
N CYS A 34 17.56 3.90 -9.58
CA CYS A 34 19.01 3.77 -9.52
C CYS A 34 19.43 2.83 -8.36
N ALA A 35 20.54 2.09 -8.49
CA ALA A 35 20.95 1.12 -7.46
C ALA A 35 21.07 1.75 -6.05
N PHE A 36 21.61 2.96 -5.95
CA PHE A 36 21.64 3.75 -4.72
C PHE A 36 20.23 4.08 -4.20
N CYS A 37 19.35 4.53 -5.08
CA CYS A 37 17.96 4.87 -4.78
C CYS A 37 17.18 3.65 -4.27
N ASN A 38 17.37 2.51 -4.93
CA ASN A 38 16.70 1.26 -4.61
C ASN A 38 17.22 0.65 -3.29
N ASN A 39 18.55 0.61 -3.11
CA ASN A 39 19.19 -0.07 -1.99
C ASN A 39 19.23 0.78 -0.72
N GLU A 40 19.50 2.08 -0.82
CA GLU A 40 19.71 2.91 0.38
C GLU A 40 18.44 3.65 0.80
N ARG A 41 17.67 4.16 -0.18
CA ARG A 41 16.49 4.98 0.13
C ARG A 41 15.21 4.17 0.30
N THR A 42 14.95 3.17 -0.53
CA THR A 42 13.66 2.45 -0.49
C THR A 42 13.70 1.12 0.24
N GLN A 43 14.88 0.52 0.43
CA GLN A 43 15.02 -0.74 1.16
C GLN A 43 14.44 -0.71 2.58
N PRO A 44 14.62 0.36 3.39
CA PRO A 44 13.98 0.43 4.70
C PRO A 44 12.45 0.34 4.62
N HIS A 45 11.86 0.91 3.58
CA HIS A 45 10.41 0.88 3.34
C HIS A 45 9.93 -0.54 3.01
N ASP A 46 10.64 -1.19 2.09
CA ASP A 46 10.34 -2.56 1.65
C ASP A 46 10.46 -3.55 2.84
N LEU A 47 11.51 -3.41 3.67
CA LEU A 47 11.72 -4.24 4.86
C LEU A 47 10.67 -4.01 5.95
N ALA A 48 10.28 -2.76 6.21
CA ALA A 48 9.25 -2.43 7.19
C ALA A 48 7.90 -3.06 6.80
N TRP A 49 7.52 -2.93 5.52
CA TRP A 49 6.32 -3.57 5.00
C TRP A 49 6.39 -5.10 5.08
N GLN A 50 7.51 -5.70 4.70
CA GLN A 50 7.70 -7.15 4.78
C GLN A 50 7.51 -7.68 6.21
N ARG A 51 8.09 -6.99 7.21
CA ARG A 51 7.95 -7.36 8.63
C ARG A 51 6.50 -7.23 9.10
N LEU A 52 5.83 -6.13 8.77
CA LEU A 52 4.42 -5.93 9.14
C LEU A 52 3.53 -6.99 8.51
N CYS A 53 3.67 -7.24 7.21
CA CYS A 53 2.91 -8.26 6.50
C CYS A 53 3.14 -9.64 7.12
N ALA A 54 4.39 -10.04 7.36
CA ALA A 54 4.70 -11.34 7.97
C ALA A 54 4.06 -11.49 9.36
N PHE A 55 4.13 -10.45 10.18
CA PHE A 55 3.52 -10.44 11.51
C PHE A 55 2.00 -10.59 11.44
N LEU A 56 1.34 -9.83 10.56
CA LEU A 56 -0.12 -9.87 10.42
C LEU A 56 -0.57 -11.21 9.84
N SER A 57 0.07 -11.69 8.77
CA SER A 57 -0.26 -12.98 8.14
C SER A 57 -0.11 -14.16 9.12
N ALA A 58 0.95 -14.17 9.93
CA ALA A 58 1.19 -15.25 10.90
C ALA A 58 0.12 -15.33 12.00
N ARG A 59 -0.58 -14.22 12.27
CA ARG A 59 -1.63 -14.16 13.31
C ARG A 59 -3.02 -14.50 12.79
N ASN A 60 -3.21 -14.57 11.48
CA ASN A 60 -4.51 -14.75 10.83
C ASN A 60 -5.64 -13.91 11.47
N PRO A 61 -5.48 -12.57 11.53
CA PRO A 61 -6.41 -11.71 12.24
C PRO A 61 -7.79 -11.71 11.59
N LYS A 62 -8.81 -11.51 12.43
CA LYS A 62 -10.20 -11.32 11.99
C LYS A 62 -10.52 -9.83 11.83
N PRO A 63 -11.50 -9.45 11.00
CA PRO A 63 -12.02 -8.08 10.97
C PRO A 63 -12.37 -7.57 12.39
N GLY A 64 -12.05 -6.29 12.66
CA GLY A 64 -12.14 -5.67 13.98
C GLY A 64 -10.94 -5.95 14.90
N SER A 65 -10.00 -6.81 14.50
CA SER A 65 -8.76 -7.02 15.26
C SER A 65 -7.92 -5.75 15.26
N ILE A 66 -7.25 -5.49 16.38
CA ILE A 66 -6.36 -4.35 16.54
C ILE A 66 -4.93 -4.87 16.65
N PHE A 67 -4.02 -4.30 15.87
CA PHE A 67 -2.59 -4.45 16.12
C PHE A 67 -1.99 -3.16 16.67
N LYS A 68 -0.92 -3.32 17.45
CA LYS A 68 -0.12 -2.19 17.92
C LYS A 68 1.20 -2.18 17.16
N PRO A 69 1.60 -1.07 16.51
CA PRO A 69 2.89 -0.97 15.85
C PRO A 69 4.07 -1.35 16.74
N SER A 70 4.04 -1.02 18.03
CA SER A 70 5.09 -1.37 18.99
C SER A 70 5.27 -2.87 19.22
N THR A 71 4.25 -3.69 18.93
CA THR A 71 4.36 -5.16 18.99
C THR A 71 5.08 -5.72 17.77
N VAL A 72 5.01 -5.03 16.63
CA VAL A 72 5.68 -5.40 15.38
C VAL A 72 7.10 -4.84 15.33
N PHE A 73 7.26 -3.62 15.85
CA PHE A 73 8.44 -2.79 15.77
C PHE A 73 8.84 -2.31 17.18
N PRO A 74 9.53 -3.13 17.98
CA PRO A 74 9.76 -2.83 19.40
C PRO A 74 10.63 -1.59 19.65
N GLN A 75 11.54 -1.26 18.74
CA GLN A 75 12.52 -0.19 18.94
C GLN A 75 12.00 1.17 18.49
N GLN A 76 11.50 1.27 17.25
CA GLN A 76 11.11 2.54 16.63
C GLN A 76 9.79 2.42 15.85
N PRO A 77 8.66 2.18 16.54
CA PRO A 77 7.39 1.90 15.86
C PRO A 77 6.89 3.03 14.97
N ALA A 78 7.10 4.29 15.38
CA ALA A 78 6.71 5.44 14.57
C ALA A 78 7.51 5.51 13.25
N GLN A 79 8.83 5.32 13.33
CA GLN A 79 9.71 5.34 12.15
C GLN A 79 9.42 4.17 11.21
N GLU A 80 9.18 2.98 11.74
CA GLU A 80 8.88 1.80 10.91
C GLU A 80 7.50 1.90 10.27
N MET A 81 6.51 2.46 10.96
CA MET A 81 5.21 2.75 10.33
C MET A 81 5.31 3.86 9.29
N LEU A 82 6.18 4.85 9.46
CA LEU A 82 6.51 5.82 8.41
C LEU A 82 7.16 5.13 7.21
N ASN A 83 8.07 4.17 7.43
CA ASN A 83 8.65 3.35 6.36
C ASN A 83 7.56 2.55 5.61
N VAL A 84 6.59 1.96 6.33
CA VAL A 84 5.40 1.31 5.73
C VAL A 84 4.61 2.31 4.88
N HIS A 85 4.39 3.54 5.37
CA HIS A 85 3.74 4.59 4.58
C HIS A 85 4.49 4.88 3.30
N LEU A 86 5.80 5.08 3.38
CA LEU A 86 6.66 5.41 2.23
C LEU A 86 6.77 4.27 1.22
N PHE A 87 6.62 3.02 1.65
CA PHE A 87 6.46 1.88 0.74
C PHE A 87 5.23 2.06 -0.16
N PHE A 88 4.09 2.40 0.43
CA PHE A 88 2.86 2.64 -0.33
C PHE A 88 2.93 3.92 -1.18
N ILE A 89 3.66 4.96 -0.75
CA ILE A 89 3.92 6.16 -1.58
C ILE A 89 4.72 5.80 -2.84
N LYS A 90 5.76 4.97 -2.71
CA LYS A 90 6.54 4.46 -3.86
C LYS A 90 5.63 3.73 -4.86
N MET A 91 4.83 2.80 -4.36
CA MET A 91 3.90 2.04 -5.22
C MET A 91 2.84 2.93 -5.87
N PHE A 92 2.32 3.92 -5.13
CA PHE A 92 1.36 4.88 -5.65
C PHE A 92 1.98 5.75 -6.76
N GLY A 93 3.19 6.27 -6.55
CA GLY A 93 3.86 7.07 -7.57
C GLY A 93 4.00 6.33 -8.91
N GLY A 94 4.36 5.05 -8.87
CA GLY A 94 4.41 4.25 -10.08
C GLY A 94 3.05 4.00 -10.72
N LEU A 95 1.99 3.77 -9.94
CA LEU A 95 0.60 3.67 -10.46
C LEU A 95 0.11 4.97 -11.12
N ILE A 96 0.53 6.14 -10.63
CA ILE A 96 0.21 7.44 -11.25
C ILE A 96 0.83 7.51 -12.65
N LEU A 97 2.09 7.08 -12.79
CA LEU A 97 2.81 7.07 -14.06
C LEU A 97 2.21 6.04 -15.04
N GLU A 98 1.92 4.82 -14.58
CA GLU A 98 1.30 3.77 -15.38
C GLU A 98 -0.10 4.16 -15.88
N GLY A 99 -0.92 4.75 -15.00
CA GLY A 99 -2.32 5.09 -15.28
C GLY A 99 -2.54 6.45 -15.93
N SER A 100 -1.48 7.26 -16.13
CA SER A 100 -1.58 8.65 -16.60
C SER A 100 -2.59 9.49 -15.82
N ALA A 101 -2.70 9.26 -14.50
CA ALA A 101 -3.65 9.97 -13.66
C ALA A 101 -3.30 11.48 -13.57
N PRO A 102 -4.29 12.40 -13.53
CA PRO A 102 -4.04 13.83 -13.43
C PRO A 102 -3.65 14.25 -12.00
N LEU A 103 -2.54 13.69 -11.52
CA LEU A 103 -1.90 13.95 -10.24
C LEU A 103 -0.44 14.32 -10.48
N SER A 104 0.04 15.38 -9.83
CA SER A 104 1.47 15.68 -9.85
C SER A 104 2.24 14.59 -9.10
N ILE A 105 3.26 14.02 -9.74
CA ILE A 105 4.15 13.03 -9.13
C ILE A 105 5.13 13.65 -8.11
N GLN A 106 5.40 14.96 -8.23
CA GLN A 106 6.43 15.64 -7.45
C GLN A 106 6.25 15.53 -5.94
N PRO A 107 5.03 15.69 -5.36
CA PRO A 107 4.82 15.53 -3.92
C PRO A 107 5.12 14.10 -3.42
N PHE A 108 4.83 13.08 -4.22
CA PHE A 108 5.10 11.67 -3.89
C PHE A 108 6.61 11.40 -3.90
N ALA A 109 7.31 11.89 -4.93
CA ALA A 109 8.77 11.81 -5.02
C ALA A 109 9.45 12.54 -3.84
N ASN A 110 8.97 13.74 -3.50
CA ASN A 110 9.50 14.52 -2.39
C ASN A 110 9.36 13.79 -1.05
N ALA A 111 8.21 13.15 -0.80
CA ALA A 111 8.00 12.36 0.41
C ALA A 111 9.05 11.24 0.56
N ILE A 112 9.35 10.52 -0.53
CA ILE A 112 10.37 9.45 -0.53
C ILE A 112 11.77 10.03 -0.32
N VAL A 113 12.13 11.10 -1.04
CA VAL A 113 13.48 11.69 -0.98
C VAL A 113 13.76 12.31 0.38
N THR A 114 12.76 12.92 1.01
CA THR A 114 12.91 13.59 2.31
C THR A 114 12.64 12.65 3.50
N GLY A 115 12.19 11.42 3.24
CA GLY A 115 11.76 10.50 4.30
C GLY A 115 10.59 11.03 5.12
N GLN A 116 9.71 11.83 4.53
CA GLN A 116 8.58 12.47 5.21
C GLN A 116 7.25 11.90 4.73
N SER A 117 6.25 11.85 5.61
CA SER A 117 4.92 11.38 5.24
C SER A 117 4.26 12.30 4.20
N HIS A 118 3.69 11.72 3.15
CA HIS A 118 2.81 12.46 2.23
C HIS A 118 1.48 12.82 2.93
N SER A 119 1.20 14.12 3.09
CA SER A 119 0.11 14.65 3.93
C SER A 119 -1.31 14.29 3.51
N GLN A 120 -1.50 13.93 2.24
CA GLN A 120 -2.81 13.66 1.65
C GLN A 120 -3.02 12.18 1.31
N VAL A 121 -2.10 11.29 1.72
CA VAL A 121 -2.23 9.85 1.49
C VAL A 121 -2.49 9.14 2.81
N TYR A 122 -3.44 8.21 2.80
CA TYR A 122 -3.92 7.49 3.98
C TYR A 122 -3.96 6.00 3.68
N LEU A 123 -3.74 5.19 4.71
CA LEU A 123 -3.75 3.72 4.62
C LEU A 123 -4.91 3.16 5.43
N LYS A 124 -5.65 2.20 4.88
CA LYS A 124 -6.61 1.39 5.63
C LYS A 124 -6.11 -0.05 5.59
N PHE A 125 -5.86 -0.62 6.76
CA PHE A 125 -5.38 -1.99 6.88
C PHE A 125 -6.57 -2.93 7.02
N GLY A 126 -6.56 -4.02 6.26
CA GLY A 126 -7.59 -5.05 6.27
C GLY A 126 -7.00 -6.45 6.37
N CYS A 127 -7.87 -7.43 6.58
CA CYS A 127 -7.50 -8.83 6.70
C CYS A 127 -8.57 -9.76 6.11
N GLY A 128 -8.22 -11.04 5.95
CA GLY A 128 -9.15 -12.07 5.48
C GLY A 128 -9.27 -12.15 3.96
N VAL A 129 -8.25 -11.67 3.22
CA VAL A 129 -8.21 -11.80 1.76
C VAL A 129 -7.76 -13.19 1.36
N THR A 130 -8.74 -14.05 1.11
CA THR A 130 -8.53 -15.38 0.56
C THR A 130 -9.39 -15.58 -0.69
N LEU A 131 -8.86 -16.28 -1.68
CA LEU A 131 -9.61 -16.75 -2.85
C LEU A 131 -9.63 -18.26 -2.81
N ASP A 132 -10.82 -18.87 -2.78
CA ASP A 132 -10.97 -20.32 -2.69
C ASP A 132 -10.18 -20.93 -1.50
N ASN A 133 -10.15 -20.21 -0.36
CA ASN A 133 -9.34 -20.47 0.84
C ASN A 133 -7.80 -20.36 0.68
N ASN A 134 -7.32 -19.89 -0.47
CA ASN A 134 -5.89 -19.71 -0.72
C ASN A 134 -5.44 -18.25 -0.50
N PRO A 135 -4.19 -18.03 -0.04
CA PRO A 135 -3.62 -16.69 0.04
C PRO A 135 -3.59 -16.00 -1.33
N VAL A 136 -4.02 -14.75 -1.38
CA VAL A 136 -4.04 -13.95 -2.61
C VAL A 136 -2.89 -12.95 -2.61
N LEU A 137 -2.25 -12.79 -3.76
CA LEU A 137 -1.38 -11.65 -4.07
C LEU A 137 -1.98 -10.89 -5.25
N ASN A 138 -2.54 -9.71 -5.00
CA ASN A 138 -3.04 -8.88 -6.10
C ASN A 138 -2.94 -7.38 -5.75
N ARG A 139 -3.14 -6.57 -6.78
CA ARG A 139 -3.23 -5.12 -6.69
C ARG A 139 -4.33 -4.66 -7.64
N THR A 140 -5.13 -3.69 -7.25
CA THR A 140 -6.08 -3.04 -8.17
C THR A 140 -5.39 -1.92 -8.93
N GLY A 141 -5.85 -1.62 -10.15
CA GLY A 141 -5.54 -0.35 -10.80
C GLY A 141 -5.93 0.87 -9.96
N LEU A 142 -5.40 2.03 -10.34
CA LEU A 142 -5.69 3.29 -9.67
C LEU A 142 -7.08 3.81 -10.06
N GLN A 143 -7.98 3.90 -9.09
CA GLN A 143 -9.32 4.47 -9.28
C GLN A 143 -9.28 5.96 -8.94
N THR A 144 -9.55 6.82 -9.91
CA THR A 144 -9.46 8.29 -9.72
C THR A 144 -10.84 8.94 -9.80
N LYS A 145 -11.09 9.90 -8.90
CA LYS A 145 -12.17 10.88 -9.03
C LYS A 145 -11.57 12.20 -9.47
N VAL A 146 -12.02 12.70 -10.62
CA VAL A 146 -11.59 13.97 -11.19
C VAL A 146 -12.71 14.99 -11.11
N ARG A 147 -12.33 16.24 -10.86
CA ARG A 147 -13.19 17.41 -11.05
C ARG A 147 -12.67 18.14 -12.28
N SER A 148 -13.50 18.20 -13.32
CA SER A 148 -13.19 18.94 -14.54
C SER A 148 -13.69 20.38 -14.42
N SER A 149 -12.85 21.34 -14.78
CA SER A 149 -13.24 22.72 -15.10
C SER A 149 -13.08 22.95 -16.60
N ALA A 150 -13.53 24.10 -17.12
CA ALA A 150 -13.43 24.43 -18.54
C ALA A 150 -11.98 24.42 -19.10
N THR A 151 -10.96 24.47 -18.23
CA THR A 151 -9.55 24.56 -18.65
C THR A 151 -8.63 23.51 -18.03
N HIS A 152 -9.05 22.80 -16.97
CA HIS A 152 -8.19 21.83 -16.30
C HIS A 152 -8.97 20.68 -15.64
N GLU A 153 -8.39 19.48 -15.72
CA GLU A 153 -8.80 18.35 -14.90
C GLU A 153 -7.95 18.28 -13.64
N ARG A 154 -8.61 18.06 -12.50
CA ARG A 154 -7.95 17.98 -11.20
C ARG A 154 -8.43 16.74 -10.47
N CYS A 155 -7.51 15.84 -10.12
CA CYS A 155 -7.84 14.69 -9.29
C CYS A 155 -8.15 15.13 -7.84
N THR A 156 -9.38 14.88 -7.38
CA THR A 156 -9.82 15.20 -6.01
C THR A 156 -9.57 14.06 -5.05
N SER A 157 -9.59 12.81 -5.55
CA SER A 157 -9.26 11.62 -4.77
C SER A 157 -8.82 10.48 -5.68
N ALA A 158 -7.95 9.61 -5.19
CA ALA A 158 -7.56 8.41 -5.91
C ALA A 158 -7.30 7.25 -4.94
N ALA A 159 -7.69 6.04 -5.30
CA ALA A 159 -7.58 4.88 -4.43
C ALA A 159 -7.11 3.63 -5.17
N TRP A 160 -6.37 2.79 -4.46
CA TRP A 160 -5.99 1.45 -4.93
C TRP A 160 -5.82 0.52 -3.73
N SER A 161 -5.89 -0.79 -3.97
CA SER A 161 -5.71 -1.80 -2.93
C SER A 161 -4.57 -2.75 -3.27
N TYR A 162 -3.84 -3.16 -2.24
CA TYR A 162 -2.77 -4.15 -2.28
C TYR A 162 -3.13 -5.31 -1.34
N ASN A 163 -3.11 -6.53 -1.85
CA ASN A 163 -3.42 -7.72 -1.07
C ASN A 163 -2.25 -8.70 -1.16
N VAL A 164 -1.80 -9.21 -0.01
CA VAL A 164 -0.73 -10.20 0.09
C VAL A 164 -0.94 -11.04 1.34
N ASN A 165 -0.91 -12.37 1.19
CA ASN A 165 -0.92 -13.32 2.31
C ASN A 165 -2.02 -13.06 3.37
N GLY A 166 -3.25 -12.79 2.92
CA GLY A 166 -4.39 -12.52 3.81
C GLY A 166 -4.42 -11.13 4.44
N VAL A 167 -3.43 -10.28 4.14
CA VAL A 167 -3.37 -8.87 4.53
C VAL A 167 -3.80 -8.00 3.36
N SER A 168 -4.64 -7.00 3.64
CA SER A 168 -5.06 -5.99 2.68
C SER A 168 -4.58 -4.62 3.12
N VAL A 169 -4.18 -3.77 2.17
CA VAL A 169 -4.01 -2.34 2.40
C VAL A 169 -4.69 -1.58 1.28
N THR A 170 -5.68 -0.77 1.65
CA THR A 170 -6.24 0.23 0.75
C THR A 170 -5.50 1.54 0.97
N VAL A 171 -5.04 2.15 -0.12
CA VAL A 171 -4.32 3.42 -0.13
C VAL A 171 -5.23 4.47 -0.76
N MET A 172 -5.42 5.59 -0.08
CA MET A 172 -6.29 6.69 -0.53
C MET A 172 -5.51 8.00 -0.56
N TYR A 173 -5.46 8.64 -1.72
CA TYR A 173 -5.17 10.07 -1.84
C TYR A 173 -6.48 10.85 -1.71
N SER A 174 -6.49 11.90 -0.89
CA SER A 174 -7.61 12.83 -0.78
C SER A 174 -7.12 14.26 -0.68
N GLU A 175 -7.58 15.10 -1.61
CA GLU A 175 -7.24 16.52 -1.62
C GLU A 175 -7.72 17.25 -0.37
N GLN A 176 -8.92 16.89 0.12
CA GLN A 176 -9.55 17.52 1.29
C GLN A 176 -9.13 16.89 2.62
N GLY A 177 -8.18 15.94 2.59
CA GLY A 177 -7.85 15.10 3.73
C GLY A 177 -8.94 14.07 4.04
N MET A 178 -8.83 13.41 5.20
CA MET A 178 -9.81 12.42 5.67
C MET A 178 -10.70 12.94 6.79
N GLN A 179 -11.96 12.53 6.76
CA GLN A 179 -12.92 12.81 7.82
C GLN A 179 -12.59 11.99 9.08
N SER A 180 -12.84 12.60 10.24
CA SER A 180 -12.69 11.93 11.54
C SER A 180 -13.66 10.74 11.67
N GLY A 181 -13.25 9.69 12.39
CA GLY A 181 -14.06 8.50 12.65
C GLY A 181 -13.94 7.37 11.62
N MET A 182 -13.33 7.62 10.45
CA MET A 182 -12.98 6.56 9.51
C MET A 182 -11.74 5.80 9.97
N LYS A 183 -11.66 4.50 9.65
CA LYS A 183 -10.52 3.61 10.00
C LYS A 183 -9.27 3.84 9.13
N TRP A 184 -9.05 5.08 8.67
CA TRP A 184 -7.88 5.48 7.94
C TRP A 184 -6.74 5.81 8.90
N TRP A 185 -5.56 5.33 8.57
CA TRP A 185 -4.32 5.58 9.28
C TRP A 185 -3.41 6.51 8.47
N HIS A 186 -2.68 7.38 9.18
CA HIS A 186 -1.64 8.24 8.64
C HIS A 186 -0.52 8.35 9.68
N PRO A 187 0.77 8.50 9.29
CA PRO A 187 1.88 8.70 10.23
C PRO A 187 1.76 9.89 11.21
N ARG A 188 0.80 10.79 10.99
CA ARG A 188 0.56 11.98 11.82
C ARG A 188 -0.43 11.67 12.96
N LEU A 189 -1.14 10.55 12.86
CA LEU A 189 -2.02 10.11 13.94
C LEU A 189 -1.15 9.61 15.08
N THR A 190 -1.45 10.06 16.29
CA THR A 190 -0.75 9.68 17.52
C THR A 190 -1.22 8.34 18.10
N THR A 191 -2.08 7.62 17.39
CA THR A 191 -2.64 6.35 17.86
C THR A 191 -1.59 5.23 17.85
N ASP A 192 -1.49 4.50 18.97
CA ASP A 192 -0.71 3.27 19.09
C ASP A 192 -1.49 2.03 18.62
N ARG A 193 -2.72 2.22 18.10
CA ARG A 193 -3.66 1.17 17.73
C ARG A 193 -4.13 1.36 16.30
N VAL A 194 -3.99 0.30 15.52
CA VAL A 194 -4.47 0.22 14.13
C VAL A 194 -5.46 -0.92 14.05
N GLU A 195 -6.68 -0.62 13.62
CA GLU A 195 -7.74 -1.60 13.43
C GLU A 195 -7.67 -2.19 12.03
N LEU A 196 -7.92 -3.50 11.94
CA LEU A 196 -8.00 -4.25 10.70
C LEU A 196 -9.47 -4.37 10.29
N VAL A 197 -9.81 -3.92 9.08
CA VAL A 197 -11.18 -4.01 8.55
C VAL A 197 -11.41 -5.27 7.70
N GLY A 198 -12.68 -5.61 7.47
CA GLY A 198 -13.04 -6.59 6.45
C GLY A 198 -12.87 -6.02 5.03
N ILE A 199 -12.86 -6.90 4.04
CA ILE A 199 -12.89 -6.50 2.63
C ILE A 199 -14.30 -6.02 2.29
N GLY A 200 -14.41 -4.82 1.70
CA GLY A 200 -15.69 -4.25 1.25
C GLY A 200 -16.39 -3.34 2.27
N GLU A 201 -15.77 -3.09 3.42
CA GLU A 201 -16.16 -2.05 4.39
C GLU A 201 -15.39 -0.75 4.19
#